data_AF-A0A3D8WUB0-F1
#
_entry.id   AF-A0A3D8WUB0-F1
#
_cell.length_a   1.000
_cell.length_b   1.000
_cell.length_c   1.000
_cell.angle_alpha   90.00
_cell.angle_beta   90.00
_cell.angle_gamma   90.00
#
_symmetry.space_group_name_H-M   'P 1'
#
loop_
_entity.id
_entity.type
_entity.pdbx_description
1 polymer ?
#
loop_
_entity_poly.entity_id
_entity_poly.type
_entity_poly.pdbx_seq_one_letter_code
_entity_poly.pdbx_strand_id
1 'polypeptide(L)'
;YEEFFFSDEWKALHWQPEERSPVFPSVILITPVRYAVASNHIRIIQVASIHELMEKYKSSGKQQRDGKPRTSASSGGIKINLT
;
A
#
# COMPACT_ATOMS: atom_id res chain seq x y z
N TYR A 1 -6.92 -5.09 -15.91
CA TYR A 1 -6.93 -5.51 -14.49
C TYR A 1 -8.08 -4.92 -13.71
N GLU A 2 -8.36 -3.61 -13.81
CA GLU A 2 -9.55 -3.05 -13.16
C GLU A 2 -10.85 -3.65 -13.70
N GLU A 3 -10.94 -3.90 -15.01
CA GLU A 3 -12.09 -4.62 -15.59
C GLU A 3 -12.30 -5.99 -14.94
N PHE A 4 -11.23 -6.72 -14.63
CA PHE A 4 -11.30 -7.99 -13.91
C PHE A 4 -11.71 -7.80 -12.45
N PHE A 5 -11.31 -6.71 -11.80
CA PHE A 5 -11.82 -6.37 -10.47
C PHE A 5 -13.33 -6.13 -10.49
N PHE A 6 -13.83 -5.41 -11.50
CA PHE A 6 -15.25 -5.10 -11.66
C PHE A 6 -16.09 -6.28 -12.17
N SER A 7 -15.47 -7.29 -12.81
CA SER A 7 -16.21 -8.47 -13.28
C SER A 7 -16.64 -9.40 -12.15
N ASP A 8 -16.08 -9.25 -10.94
CA ASP A 8 -16.33 -10.11 -9.77
C ASP A 8 -15.99 -11.60 -9.94
N GLU A 9 -15.52 -12.02 -11.12
CA GLU A 9 -15.12 -13.40 -11.43
C GLU A 9 -14.00 -13.89 -10.49
N TRP A 10 -13.14 -12.98 -10.06
CA TRP A 10 -12.04 -13.26 -9.12
C TRP A 10 -12.52 -13.83 -7.78
N LYS A 11 -13.76 -13.54 -7.37
CA LYS A 11 -14.37 -14.03 -6.12
C LYS A 11 -14.67 -15.53 -6.16
N ALA A 12 -14.80 -16.11 -7.36
CA ALA A 12 -15.10 -17.53 -7.54
C ALA A 12 -13.84 -18.41 -7.73
N LEU A 13 -12.65 -17.83 -7.63
CA LEU A 13 -11.41 -18.57 -7.84
C LEU A 13 -11.08 -19.47 -6.64
N HIS A 14 -10.58 -20.67 -6.91
CA HIS A 14 -10.29 -21.69 -5.89
C HIS A 14 -9.25 -21.28 -4.83
N TRP A 15 -8.43 -20.27 -5.13
CA TRP A 15 -7.43 -19.77 -4.18
C TRP A 15 -8.02 -18.79 -3.15
N GLN A 16 -9.29 -18.40 -3.30
CA GLN A 16 -9.97 -17.55 -2.34
C GLN A 16 -10.02 -18.23 -0.97
N PRO A 17 -9.85 -17.46 0.12
CA PRO A 17 -9.93 -18.02 1.46
C PRO A 17 -11.37 -18.45 1.77
N GLU A 18 -11.55 -19.71 2.19
CA GLU A 18 -12.89 -20.26 2.49
C GLU A 18 -13.54 -19.60 3.72
N GLU A 19 -12.75 -19.25 4.73
CA GLU A 19 -13.23 -18.71 6.01
C GLU A 19 -13.15 -17.17 6.09
N ARG A 20 -12.76 -16.47 5.02
CA ARG A 20 -12.61 -15.01 5.01
C ARG A 20 -13.29 -14.38 3.81
N SER A 21 -13.52 -13.08 3.90
CA SER A 21 -14.03 -12.29 2.77
C SER A 21 -13.12 -12.48 1.55
N PRO A 22 -13.69 -12.58 0.33
CA PRO A 22 -12.92 -12.67 -0.89
C PRO A 22 -11.89 -11.54 -0.98
N VAL A 23 -10.67 -11.88 -1.37
CA VAL A 23 -9.55 -10.94 -1.50
C VAL A 23 -9.19 -10.80 -2.96
N PHE A 24 -9.07 -9.57 -3.45
CA PHE A 24 -8.51 -9.31 -4.77
C PHE A 24 -6.97 -9.36 -4.69
N PRO A 25 -6.28 -10.04 -5.63
CA PRO A 25 -4.83 -10.18 -5.54
C PRO A 25 -4.12 -8.84 -5.75
N SER A 26 -3.01 -8.61 -5.04
CA SER A 26 -2.17 -7.43 -5.27
C SER A 26 -1.40 -7.59 -6.59
N VAL A 27 -1.35 -6.53 -7.39
CA VAL A 27 -0.57 -6.51 -8.64
C VAL A 27 0.85 -6.06 -8.31
N ILE A 28 1.84 -6.90 -8.62
CA ILE A 28 3.26 -6.61 -8.37
C ILE A 28 3.93 -6.28 -9.69
N LEU A 29 4.48 -5.07 -9.78
CA LEU A 29 5.27 -4.60 -10.91
C LEU A 29 6.75 -4.59 -10.52
N ILE A 30 7.51 -5.54 -11.05
CA ILE A 30 8.97 -5.61 -10.85
C ILE A 30 9.63 -5.01 -12.08
N THR A 31 10.11 -3.78 -11.97
CA THR A 31 10.70 -3.06 -13.08
C THR A 31 11.63 -1.95 -12.58
N PRO A 32 12.81 -1.75 -13.19
CA PRO A 32 13.69 -0.65 -12.81
C PRO A 32 13.09 0.72 -13.14
N VAL A 33 12.07 0.79 -14.00
CA VAL A 33 11.41 2.04 -14.42
C VAL A 33 10.21 2.31 -13.53
N ARG A 34 10.07 3.55 -13.03
CA ARG A 34 8.86 3.98 -12.32
C ARG A 34 7.79 4.39 -13.30
N TYR A 35 6.61 3.78 -13.18
CA TYR A 35 5.45 4.08 -14.01
C TYR A 35 4.47 4.90 -13.18
N ALA A 36 3.76 5.84 -13.80
CA ALA A 36 2.68 6.58 -13.16
C ALA A 36 1.41 5.70 -13.07
N VAL A 37 1.54 4.54 -12.43
CA VAL A 37 0.46 3.55 -12.30
C VAL A 37 -0.03 3.58 -10.86
N ALA A 38 -1.29 3.96 -10.71
CA ALA A 38 -2.02 3.88 -9.46
C ALA A 38 -3.47 3.47 -9.77
N SER A 39 -4.11 2.80 -8.83
CA SER A 39 -5.54 2.49 -8.88
C SER A 39 -6.16 2.75 -7.52
N ASN A 40 -7.40 3.23 -7.53
CA ASN A 40 -8.21 3.38 -6.31
C ASN A 40 -8.89 2.08 -5.89
N HIS A 41 -8.89 1.07 -6.78
CA HIS A 41 -9.63 -0.18 -6.60
C HIS A 41 -8.72 -1.35 -6.28
N ILE A 42 -7.53 -1.39 -6.89
CA ILE A 42 -6.60 -2.50 -6.75
C ILE A 42 -5.28 -2.06 -6.12
N ARG A 43 -4.74 -2.92 -5.24
CA ARG A 43 -3.46 -2.67 -4.60
C ARG A 43 -2.32 -2.96 -5.59
N ILE A 44 -1.60 -1.91 -5.97
CA ILE A 44 -0.45 -2.01 -6.87
C ILE A 44 0.84 -1.79 -6.07
N ILE A 45 1.80 -2.71 -6.23
CA ILE A 45 3.10 -2.66 -5.59
C ILE A 45 4.14 -2.56 -6.70
N GLN A 46 4.80 -1.42 -6.80
CA GLN A 46 5.93 -1.26 -7.70
C GLN A 46 7.25 -1.36 -6.92
N VAL A 47 8.19 -2.14 -7.46
CA VAL A 47 9.53 -2.38 -6.91
C VAL A 47 10.53 -2.46 -8.05
N ALA A 48 11.77 -2.04 -7.82
CA ALA A 48 12.83 -2.12 -8.82
C ALA A 48 13.34 -3.55 -9.02
N SER A 49 13.28 -4.38 -7.97
CA SER A 49 13.74 -5.77 -8.01
C SER A 49 12.98 -6.66 -7.02
N ILE A 50 13.11 -7.98 -7.20
CA ILE A 50 12.55 -8.95 -6.25
C ILE A 50 13.19 -8.86 -4.85
N HIS A 51 14.45 -8.44 -4.76
CA HIS A 51 15.14 -8.27 -3.48
C HIS A 51 14.48 -7.16 -2.65
N GLU A 52 14.17 -6.03 -3.28
CA GLU A 52 13.45 -4.92 -2.65
C GLU A 52 12.06 -5.35 -2.18
N LEU A 53 11.36 -6.17 -2.97
CA LEU A 53 10.08 -6.75 -2.56
C LEU A 53 10.23 -7.58 -1.29
N MET A 54 11.19 -8.51 -1.27
CA MET A 54 11.41 -9.39 -0.12
C MET A 54 11.79 -8.59 1.13
N GLU A 55 12.63 -7.56 0.98
CA GLU A 55 13.02 -6.70 2.11
C GLU A 55 11.84 -5.93 2.70
N LYS A 56 10.98 -5.36 1.84
CA LYS A 56 9.74 -4.69 2.26
C LYS A 56 8.84 -5.57 3.11
N TYR A 57 8.82 -6.87 2.82
CA TYR A 57 7.98 -7.84 3.54
C TYR A 57 8.66 -8.51 4.73
N LYS A 58 10.00 -8.52 4.80
CA LYS A 58 10.76 -9.06 5.94
C LYS A 58 10.59 -8.25 7.23
N SER A 59 10.30 -6.95 7.13
CA SER A 59 10.20 -6.01 8.27
C SER A 59 8.76 -5.68 8.69
N SER A 60 7.75 -6.34 8.09
CA SER A 60 6.31 -6.09 8.30
C SER A 60 5.76 -6.40 9.69
N GLY A 61 6.60 -6.81 10.66
CA GLY A 61 6.18 -6.93 12.05
C GLY A 61 5.91 -5.59 12.74
N LYS A 62 6.31 -4.43 12.17
CA LYS A 62 6.24 -3.14 12.89
C LYS A 62 5.90 -1.87 12.10
N GLN A 63 5.60 -1.89 10.79
CA GLN A 63 5.32 -0.63 10.08
C GLN A 63 4.12 -0.73 9.12
N GLN A 64 2.92 -0.61 9.71
CA GLN A 64 1.77 -0.08 8.99
C GLN A 64 1.29 1.18 9.72
N ARG A 65 1.81 2.33 9.30
CA ARG A 65 1.17 3.66 9.23
C ARG A 65 2.25 4.73 9.09
N ASP A 66 2.68 4.99 7.86
CA ASP A 66 3.24 6.30 7.52
C ASP A 66 2.38 6.90 6.41
N GLY A 67 1.26 7.47 6.85
CA GLY A 67 0.57 8.48 6.06
C GLY A 67 1.36 9.78 6.14
N LYS A 68 1.88 10.22 4.99
CA LYS A 68 2.21 11.61 4.64
C LYS A 68 3.31 12.31 5.48
N PRO A 69 4.49 12.64 4.91
CA PRO A 69 5.34 13.65 5.51
C PRO A 69 4.68 15.03 5.35
N ARG A 70 4.18 15.61 6.44
CA ARG A 70 3.92 17.05 6.52
C ARG A 70 5.23 17.73 6.94
N THR A 71 5.64 18.66 6.08
CA THR A 71 6.77 19.57 6.21
C THR A 71 6.97 20.10 7.63
N SER A 72 8.16 19.89 8.17
CA SER A 72 8.65 20.49 9.41
C SER A 72 8.66 22.02 9.29
N ALA A 73 7.88 22.70 10.14
CA ALA A 73 8.06 24.12 10.40
C ALA A 73 8.49 24.28 11.86
N SER A 74 9.78 24.61 12.03
CA SER A 74 10.38 25.10 13.26
C SER A 74 9.87 26.52 13.54
N SER A 75 9.38 26.80 14.75
CA SER A 75 9.70 28.06 15.48
C SER A 75 9.09 28.12 16.89
N GLY A 76 9.96 28.47 17.84
CA GLY A 76 9.74 29.32 19.02
C GLY A 76 8.40 29.30 19.76
N GLY A 77 8.42 28.77 20.99
CA GLY A 77 7.29 28.84 21.91
C GLY A 77 6.98 30.24 22.45
N ILE A 78 5.77 30.38 23.00
CA ILE A 78 5.40 31.28 24.09
C ILE A 78 4.23 30.60 24.85
N LYS A 79 4.39 30.43 26.17
CA LYS A 79 3.33 30.04 27.10
C LYS A 79 2.71 31.32 27.67
N ILE A 80 1.39 31.48 27.57
CA ILE A 80 0.64 32.47 28.34
C ILE A 80 -0.20 31.74 29.40
N ASN A 81 -0.01 32.11 30.67
CA ASN A 81 -0.92 31.74 31.77
C ASN A 81 -1.89 32.91 31.96
N LEU A 82 -3.18 32.60 32.12
CA LEU A 82 -4.22 33.58 32.46
C LEU A 82 -4.61 33.36 33.93
N THR A 83 -4.56 34.44 34.72
CA THR A 83 -5.03 34.51 36.11
C THR A 83 -6.55 34.51 36.18
#